data_AF-A0A960P6Q3-F1
#
_entry.id   AF-A0A960P6Q3-F1
#
_cell.length_a   1.000
_cell.length_b   1.000
_cell.length_c   1.000
_cell.angle_alpha   90.00
_cell.angle_beta   90.00
_cell.angle_gamma   90.00
#
_symmetry.space_group_name_H-M   'P 1'
#
loop_
_entity.id
_entity.type
_entity.pdbx_description
1 polymer ?
#
loop_
_entity_poly.entity_id
_entity_poly.type
_entity_poly.pdbx_seq_one_letter_code
_entity_poly.pdbx_strand_id
1 'polypeptide(L)'
;MTGGVLVLGSVNVDVTVVLEHLPRPGQTVSGGVLRRGHGGKGGNQAVAAARAGAAVRFVGAVGRDADGDEVLAVLAGEGVDVGAVTRADAPTGTALICVDAAGENQIAVAPGANRHASAHGVDLAGVA
;
A
#
# COMPACT_ATOMS: atom_id res chain seq x y z
N MET A 1 -10.00 -18.73 -22.35
CA MET A 1 -9.01 -17.67 -22.18
C MET A 1 -9.44 -16.85 -20.99
N THR A 2 -8.90 -17.09 -19.80
CA THR A 2 -9.11 -16.19 -18.66
C THR A 2 -8.06 -15.11 -18.75
N GLY A 3 -8.45 -13.88 -19.15
CA GLY A 3 -7.58 -12.71 -19.10
C GLY A 3 -7.13 -12.45 -17.66
N GLY A 4 -5.90 -11.97 -17.49
CA GLY A 4 -5.33 -11.54 -16.22
C GLY A 4 -5.54 -10.05 -15.99
N VAL A 5 -5.45 -9.63 -14.73
CA VAL A 5 -5.52 -8.22 -14.33
C VAL A 5 -4.12 -7.76 -13.99
N LEU A 6 -3.66 -6.69 -14.63
CA LEU A 6 -2.46 -5.98 -14.21
C LEU A 6 -2.84 -4.69 -13.49
N VAL A 7 -2.33 -4.53 -12.27
CA VAL A 7 -2.55 -3.33 -11.48
C VAL A 7 -1.23 -2.59 -11.34
N LEU A 8 -1.14 -1.40 -11.95
CA LEU A 8 -0.07 -0.44 -11.71
C LEU A 8 -0.52 0.55 -10.64
N GLY A 9 0.18 0.62 -9.51
CA GLY A 9 -0.19 1.61 -8.51
C GLY A 9 0.69 1.64 -7.27
N SER A 10 0.23 2.41 -6.28
CA SER A 10 0.92 2.54 -5.02
C SER A 10 0.61 1.42 -4.04
N VAL A 11 1.57 1.15 -3.16
CA VAL A 11 1.41 0.30 -1.98
C VAL A 11 2.12 0.97 -0.80
N ASN A 12 1.51 0.90 0.37
CA ASN A 12 1.98 1.59 1.57
C ASN A 12 1.89 0.69 2.80
N VAL A 13 2.66 1.04 3.83
CA VAL A 13 2.32 0.74 5.23
C VAL A 13 1.49 1.89 5.79
N ASP A 14 0.34 1.57 6.36
CA ASP A 14 -0.54 2.53 6.99
C ASP A 14 -0.33 2.46 8.51
N VAL A 15 0.11 3.57 9.10
CA VAL A 15 0.36 3.72 10.53
C VAL A 15 -0.73 4.63 11.10
N THR A 16 -1.67 4.02 11.81
CA THR A 16 -2.88 4.68 12.29
C THR A 16 -2.85 4.84 13.80
N VAL A 17 -3.11 6.05 14.29
CA VAL A 17 -3.37 6.31 15.71
C VAL A 17 -4.84 6.66 15.87
N VAL A 18 -5.57 5.85 16.64
CA VAL A 18 -6.96 6.13 17.02
C VAL A 18 -6.95 6.94 18.32
N LEU A 19 -7.62 8.08 18.33
CA LEU A 19 -7.63 9.09 19.40
C LEU A 19 -9.06 9.43 19.80
N GLU A 20 -9.24 10.10 20.94
CA GLU A 20 -10.55 10.66 21.32
C GLU A 20 -10.97 11.80 20.38
N HIS A 21 -10.03 12.70 20.06
CA HIS A 21 -10.22 13.78 19.09
C HIS A 21 -8.94 14.01 18.27
N LEU A 22 -9.06 14.59 17.08
CA LEU A 22 -7.92 14.93 16.24
C LEU A 22 -7.09 16.07 16.85
N PRO A 23 -5.75 16.08 16.66
CA PRO A 23 -4.91 17.19 17.09
C PRO A 23 -5.17 18.43 16.24
N ARG A 24 -5.13 19.60 16.89
CA ARG A 24 -5.05 20.91 16.23
C ARG A 24 -3.59 21.30 16.01
N PRO A 25 -3.30 22.27 15.12
CA PRO A 25 -1.94 22.80 14.96
C PRO A 25 -1.32 23.19 16.31
N GLY A 26 -0.13 22.65 16.61
CA GLY A 26 0.60 22.90 17.87
C GLY A 26 0.12 22.09 19.09
N GLN A 27 -0.93 21.28 18.95
CA GLN A 27 -1.44 20.45 20.05
C GLN A 27 -0.83 19.05 20.03
N THR A 28 -0.51 18.54 21.23
CA THR A 28 -0.23 17.11 21.46
C THR A 28 -1.46 16.44 22.07
N VAL A 29 -1.90 15.32 21.51
CA VAL A 29 -2.97 14.48 22.04
C VAL A 29 -2.38 13.12 22.43
N SER A 30 -2.58 12.70 23.67
CA SER A 30 -2.02 11.47 24.24
C SER A 30 -3.09 10.40 24.45
N GLY A 31 -2.66 9.16 24.74
CA GLY A 31 -3.58 8.06 25.06
C GLY A 31 -4.17 7.33 23.85
N GLY A 32 -3.66 7.57 22.65
CA GLY A 32 -4.11 6.89 21.43
C GLY A 32 -3.69 5.42 21.34
N VAL A 33 -4.40 4.68 20.51
CA VAL A 33 -4.09 3.28 20.17
C VAL A 33 -3.44 3.22 18.79
N LEU A 34 -2.22 2.68 18.74
CA LEU A 34 -1.50 2.46 17.50
C LEU A 34 -2.02 1.20 16.79
N ARG A 35 -2.25 1.30 15.48
CA ARG A 35 -2.52 0.20 14.57
C ARG A 35 -1.59 0.31 13.37
N ARG A 36 -1.05 -0.81 12.92
CA ARG A 36 -0.35 -0.90 11.64
C ARG A 36 -1.16 -1.75 10.69
N GLY A 37 -1.21 -1.35 9.44
CA GLY A 37 -1.89 -2.06 8.37
C GLY A 37 -1.21 -1.83 7.03
N HIS A 38 -1.80 -2.38 5.99
CA HIS A 38 -1.29 -2.30 4.62
C HIS A 38 -2.29 -1.51 3.79
N GLY A 39 -1.77 -0.57 3.01
CA GLY A 39 -2.58 0.34 2.22
C GLY A 39 -1.98 0.62 0.86
N GLY A 40 -2.34 1.78 0.31
CA GLY A 40 -2.06 2.14 -1.07
C GLY A 40 -3.15 1.64 -2.02
N LYS A 41 -3.62 2.55 -2.88
CA LYS A 41 -4.79 2.31 -3.73
C LYS A 41 -4.55 1.14 -4.70
N GLY A 42 -3.32 1.03 -5.23
CA GLY A 42 -2.94 -0.05 -6.14
C GLY A 42 -2.93 -1.40 -5.44
N GLY A 43 -2.25 -1.50 -4.30
CA GLY A 43 -2.22 -2.73 -3.50
C GLY A 43 -3.63 -3.21 -3.14
N ASN A 44 -4.50 -2.30 -2.66
CA ASN A 44 -5.88 -2.64 -2.31
C ASN A 44 -6.70 -3.14 -3.50
N GLN A 45 -6.53 -2.54 -4.67
CA GLN A 45 -7.21 -2.98 -5.90
C GLN A 45 -6.70 -4.34 -6.38
N ALA A 46 -5.38 -4.59 -6.30
CA ALA A 46 -4.78 -5.86 -6.67
C ALA A 46 -5.30 -7.01 -5.79
N VAL A 47 -5.34 -6.80 -4.48
CA VAL A 47 -5.89 -7.78 -3.52
C VAL A 47 -7.38 -8.01 -3.77
N ALA A 48 -8.16 -6.95 -3.99
CA ALA A 48 -9.59 -7.08 -4.28
C ALA A 48 -9.85 -7.90 -5.55
N ALA A 49 -9.09 -7.64 -6.62
CA ALA A 49 -9.19 -8.41 -7.86
C ALA A 49 -8.78 -9.88 -7.68
N ALA A 50 -7.72 -10.16 -6.93
CA ALA A 50 -7.26 -11.52 -6.65
C ALA A 50 -8.31 -12.29 -5.84
N ARG A 51 -8.89 -11.67 -4.81
CA ARG A 51 -10.00 -12.24 -4.02
C ARG A 51 -11.27 -12.47 -4.84
N ALA A 52 -11.47 -11.72 -5.92
CA ALA A 52 -12.56 -11.93 -6.86
C ALA A 52 -12.30 -13.07 -7.88
N GLY A 53 -11.14 -13.73 -7.80
CA GLY A 53 -10.77 -14.88 -8.63
C GLY A 53 -9.96 -14.54 -9.89
N ALA A 54 -9.52 -13.29 -10.05
CA ALA A 54 -8.66 -12.93 -11.16
C ALA A 54 -7.21 -13.39 -10.93
N ALA A 55 -6.50 -13.74 -12.01
CA ALA A 55 -5.05 -13.85 -11.97
C ALA A 55 -4.46 -12.42 -11.99
N VAL A 56 -3.86 -11.98 -10.88
CA VAL A 56 -3.42 -10.60 -10.72
C VAL A 56 -1.90 -10.50 -10.71
N ARG A 57 -1.35 -9.57 -11.49
CA ARG A 57 0.03 -9.10 -11.38
C ARG A 57 0.05 -7.65 -10.92
N PHE A 58 0.88 -7.36 -9.91
CA PHE A 58 1.06 -6.00 -9.41
C PHE A 58 2.36 -5.41 -9.91
N VAL A 59 2.26 -4.19 -10.47
CA VAL A 59 3.39 -3.34 -10.82
C VAL A 59 3.39 -2.16 -9.86
N GLY A 60 4.51 -1.99 -9.16
CA GLY A 60 4.65 -0.98 -8.12
C GLY A 60 6.10 -0.86 -7.69
N ALA A 61 6.33 -0.19 -6.58
CA ALA A 61 7.66 -0.10 -6.00
C ALA A 61 7.59 -0.03 -4.47
N VAL A 62 8.50 -0.78 -3.82
CA VAL A 62 8.72 -0.75 -2.37
C VAL A 62 10.20 -0.50 -2.07
N GLY A 63 10.51 -0.14 -0.84
CA GLY A 63 11.88 0.07 -0.39
C GLY A 63 12.66 -1.24 -0.22
N ARG A 64 13.97 -1.11 -0.08
CA ARG A 64 14.85 -2.18 0.43
C ARG A 64 14.87 -2.17 1.97
N ASP A 65 13.69 -2.25 2.56
CA ASP A 65 13.47 -2.20 4.00
C ASP A 65 12.47 -3.27 4.45
N ALA A 66 12.34 -3.44 5.76
CA ALA A 66 11.47 -4.45 6.37
C ALA A 66 9.99 -4.22 6.04
N ASP A 67 9.55 -2.97 5.98
CA ASP A 67 8.18 -2.62 5.58
C ASP A 67 7.91 -3.05 4.12
N GLY A 68 8.90 -2.93 3.24
CA GLY A 68 8.81 -3.41 1.86
C GLY A 68 8.75 -4.94 1.77
N ASP A 69 9.52 -5.64 2.60
CA ASP A 69 9.44 -7.10 2.69
C ASP A 69 8.07 -7.57 3.21
N GLU A 70 7.54 -6.91 4.25
CA GLU A 70 6.22 -7.20 4.83
C GLU A 70 5.10 -6.99 3.79
N VAL A 71 5.09 -5.84 3.11
CA VAL A 71 4.11 -5.52 2.07
C VAL A 71 4.10 -6.55 0.94
N LEU A 72 5.28 -6.97 0.48
CA LEU A 72 5.39 -7.96 -0.59
C LEU A 72 4.89 -9.34 -0.14
N ALA A 73 5.20 -9.74 1.09
CA ALA A 73 4.72 -10.99 1.66
C ALA A 73 3.19 -11.00 1.78
N VAL A 74 2.57 -9.88 2.20
CA VAL A 74 1.12 -9.75 2.28
C VAL A 74 0.47 -9.86 0.90
N LEU A 75 0.95 -9.10 -0.10
CA LEU A 75 0.41 -9.17 -1.46
C LEU A 75 0.52 -10.59 -2.04
N ALA A 76 1.67 -11.24 -1.88
CA ALA A 76 1.87 -12.60 -2.35
C ALA A 76 0.95 -13.60 -1.62
N GLY A 77 0.75 -13.44 -0.31
CA GLY A 77 -0.17 -14.24 0.49
C GLY A 77 -1.64 -14.10 0.06
N GLU A 78 -2.01 -12.98 -0.54
CA GLU A 78 -3.34 -12.71 -1.12
C GLU A 78 -3.48 -13.19 -2.58
N GLY A 79 -2.47 -13.89 -3.11
CA GLY A 79 -2.49 -14.45 -4.47
C GLY A 79 -2.12 -13.47 -5.58
N VAL A 80 -1.49 -12.34 -5.25
CA VAL A 80 -1.00 -11.35 -6.22
C VAL A 80 0.43 -11.68 -6.64
N ASP A 81 0.69 -11.76 -7.94
CA ASP A 81 2.06 -11.85 -8.48
C ASP A 81 2.80 -10.52 -8.29
N VAL A 82 3.84 -10.53 -7.46
CA VAL A 82 4.69 -9.39 -7.14
C VAL A 82 6.04 -9.39 -7.86
N GLY A 83 6.24 -10.28 -8.84
CA GLY A 83 7.50 -10.41 -9.58
C GLY A 83 7.90 -9.17 -10.38
N ALA A 84 6.95 -8.27 -10.64
CA ALA A 84 7.16 -6.99 -11.33
C ALA A 84 7.26 -5.78 -10.38
N VAL A 85 7.38 -5.99 -9.06
CA VAL A 85 7.55 -4.89 -8.09
C VAL A 85 9.02 -4.49 -7.97
N THR A 86 9.29 -3.20 -8.17
CA THR A 86 10.64 -2.63 -8.03
C THR A 86 11.05 -2.54 -6.56
N ARG A 87 12.28 -2.96 -6.25
CA ARG A 87 12.95 -2.67 -4.96
C ARG A 87 13.83 -1.42 -5.11
N ALA A 88 13.35 -0.28 -4.61
CA ALA A 88 14.01 1.01 -4.76
C ALA A 88 14.96 1.33 -3.58
N ASP A 89 15.94 2.20 -3.83
CA ASP A 89 16.78 2.81 -2.78
C ASP A 89 16.09 4.05 -2.17
N ALA A 90 14.91 3.80 -1.59
CA ALA A 90 14.07 4.77 -0.91
C ALA A 90 13.17 4.03 0.10
N PRO A 91 12.68 4.67 1.17
CA PRO A 91 11.76 4.02 2.10
C PRO A 91 10.48 3.54 1.42
N THR A 92 9.91 2.42 1.86
CA THR A 92 8.56 2.01 1.48
C THR A 92 7.55 3.13 1.78
N GLY A 93 6.52 3.27 0.94
CA GLY A 93 5.52 4.32 1.13
C GLY A 93 4.79 4.17 2.46
N THR A 94 4.50 5.29 3.13
CA THR A 94 3.82 5.28 4.42
C THR A 94 2.70 6.30 4.44
N ALA A 95 1.54 5.91 4.98
CA ALA A 95 0.51 6.86 5.40
C ALA A 95 0.50 6.97 6.93
N LEU A 96 0.61 8.19 7.45
CA LEU A 96 0.39 8.50 8.86
C LEU A 96 -1.06 8.97 9.00
N ILE A 97 -1.84 8.26 9.80
CA ILE A 97 -3.29 8.44 9.89
C ILE A 97 -3.66 8.69 11.34
N CYS A 98 -4.26 9.83 11.62
CA CYS A 98 -4.96 10.06 12.89
C CYS A 98 -6.46 9.89 12.62
N VAL A 99 -7.17 9.18 13.50
CA VAL A 99 -8.63 9.02 13.44
C VAL A 99 -9.21 9.33 14.81
N ASP A 100 -10.27 10.14 14.87
CA ASP A 100 -10.98 10.40 16.12
C ASP A 100 -12.17 9.47 16.38
N ALA A 101 -12.83 9.65 17.53
CA ALA A 101 -14.00 8.86 17.93
C ALA A 101 -15.22 9.04 17.01
N ALA A 102 -15.30 10.13 16.24
CA ALA A 102 -16.35 10.35 15.25
C ALA A 102 -16.02 9.71 13.89
N GLY A 103 -14.80 9.21 13.71
CA GLY A 103 -14.31 8.62 12.46
C GLY A 103 -13.74 9.65 11.48
N GLU A 104 -13.59 10.91 11.88
CA GLU A 104 -12.89 11.91 11.08
C GLU A 104 -11.38 11.60 11.10
N ASN A 105 -10.68 11.93 9.99
CA ASN A 105 -9.27 11.60 9.85
C ASN A 105 -8.40 12.76 9.36
N GLN A 106 -7.13 12.72 9.76
CA GLN A 106 -6.04 13.51 9.18
C GLN A 106 -5.00 12.54 8.64
N ILE A 107 -4.62 12.70 7.38
CA ILE A 107 -3.71 11.79 6.69
C ILE A 107 -2.54 12.57 6.09
N ALA A 108 -1.32 12.17 6.46
CA ALA A 108 -0.09 12.63 5.82
C ALA A 108 0.56 11.43 5.12
N VAL A 109 0.89 11.59 3.83
CA VAL A 109 1.47 10.50 3.03
C VAL A 109 2.90 10.83 2.64
N ALA A 110 3.82 9.93 2.98
CA ALA A 110 5.17 9.90 2.46
C ALA A 110 5.23 8.86 1.33
N PRO A 111 5.25 9.27 0.04
CA PRO A 111 5.12 8.33 -1.07
C PRO A 111 6.33 7.40 -1.22
N GLY A 112 7.52 7.82 -0.78
CA GLY A 112 8.73 6.98 -0.78
C GLY A 112 9.00 6.30 -2.12
N ALA A 113 9.26 5.00 -2.04
CA ALA A 113 9.55 4.10 -3.16
C ALA A 113 8.48 4.12 -4.25
N ASN A 114 7.22 4.46 -3.95
CA ASN A 114 6.15 4.52 -4.97
C ASN A 114 6.48 5.46 -6.13
N ARG A 115 7.38 6.46 -5.94
CA ARG A 115 7.85 7.33 -7.03
C ARG A 115 8.69 6.61 -8.10
N HIS A 116 9.14 5.39 -7.80
CA HIS A 116 9.94 4.54 -8.69
C HIS A 116 9.10 3.45 -9.37
N ALA A 117 7.79 3.43 -9.14
CA ALA A 117 6.90 2.50 -9.84
C ALA A 117 6.89 2.82 -11.34
N SER A 118 7.14 1.81 -12.17
CA SER A 118 7.19 1.94 -13.61
C SER A 118 6.73 0.64 -14.26
N ALA A 119 5.91 0.74 -15.30
CA ALA A 119 5.53 -0.39 -16.15
C ALA A 119 6.49 -0.58 -17.34
N HIS A 120 7.60 0.18 -17.40
CA HIS A 120 8.55 0.04 -18.48
C HIS A 120 9.19 -1.35 -18.49
N GLY A 121 9.11 -2.04 -19.63
CA GLY A 121 9.64 -3.39 -19.79
C GLY A 121 8.80 -4.49 -19.13
N VAL A 122 7.62 -4.17 -18.59
CA VAL A 122 6.69 -5.17 -18.06
C VAL A 122 5.96 -5.86 -19.22
N ASP A 123 6.00 -7.19 -19.23
CA ASP A 123 5.23 -7.99 -20.18
C ASP A 123 3.73 -7.92 -19.85
N LEU A 124 2.95 -7.44 -20.82
CA LEU A 124 1.50 -7.31 -20.74
C LEU A 124 0.78 -8.51 -21.39
N ALA A 125 1.50 -9.51 -21.89
CA ALA A 125 0.89 -10.71 -22.44
C ALA A 125 -0.04 -11.37 -21.42
N GLY A 126 -1.26 -11.66 -21.85
CA GLY A 126 -2.29 -12.26 -20.99
C GLY A 126 -3.11 -11.26 -20.17
N VAL A 127 -2.81 -9.96 -20.21
CA VAL A 127 -3.73 -8.90 -19.75
C VAL A 127 -4.73 -8.64 -20.88
N ALA A 128 -5.94 -9.18 -20.76
CA ALA A 128 -6.97 -9.14 -21.80
C ALA A 128 -8.32 -8.70 -21.24
#